data_AF-A0A835YTW9-F1
#
_entry.id   AF-A0A835YTW9-F1
#
_cell.length_a   1.000
_cell.length_b   1.000
_cell.length_c   1.000
_cell.angle_alpha   90.00
_cell.angle_beta   90.00
_cell.angle_gamma   90.00
#
_symmetry.space_group_name_H-M   'P 1'
#
loop_
_entity.id
_entity.type
_entity.pdbx_description
1 polymer ?
#
loop_
_entity_poly.entity_id
_entity_poly.type
_entity_poly.pdbx_seq_one_letter_code
_entity_poly.pdbx_strand_id
1 'polypeptide(L)'
;MDPRQHDQNQCTFTQDCFQNGVDTACTPREYTDRESSAPFPMNAAHGFNVAHDTIWDGSMADASSGLCARGRPDVQGRCIQSWDASLAAVAPIMCPQYAGAGCCTWQQNYALFQNLRTLVDSFGGATGCLACAANLVNLWCALVCSPQQGSYVTLHDPPRALMDDDLTGAAQLPVLQADVVLDADYACAVFESCSATAIAGASTAMQSAVGLLQFQLQTGAIGHGEYFYLAFDGRAAPNATRSHDVRCPHQLVQREDAEQSTQALPAPEPQYSGFKTDVLQCDSYWYPGSDSPPFPYPPPQQTLTSCSCGYCKAACSGGGGGAAFVPADNPIPIMNGFNYGLVAGVYAAVAALSAAVLLARRRSSRA
;
A
#
# COMPACT_ATOMS: atom_id res chain seq x y z
N MET A 1 -29.19 18.59 9.01
CA MET A 1 -28.43 17.46 8.44
C MET A 1 -26.97 17.75 8.73
N ASP A 2 -26.27 16.84 9.42
CA ASP A 2 -24.83 17.01 9.66
C ASP A 2 -24.13 16.91 8.29
N PRO A 3 -23.39 17.94 7.83
CA PRO A 3 -22.68 17.91 6.55
C PRO A 3 -21.63 16.79 6.47
N ARG A 4 -21.38 16.07 7.57
CA ARG A 4 -20.43 14.95 7.64
C ARG A 4 -21.05 13.55 7.49
N GLN A 5 -22.37 13.44 7.30
CA GLN A 5 -22.96 12.17 6.87
C GLN A 5 -22.67 11.97 5.37
N HIS A 6 -21.44 11.54 5.07
CA HIS A 6 -21.09 11.03 3.76
C HIS A 6 -21.97 9.82 3.45
N ASP A 7 -22.54 9.81 2.25
CA ASP A 7 -23.31 8.68 1.74
C ASP A 7 -22.35 7.49 1.58
N GLN A 8 -22.67 6.36 2.21
CA GLN A 8 -21.83 5.17 2.27
C GLN A 8 -21.50 4.60 0.87
N ASN A 9 -22.25 4.99 -0.15
CA ASN A 9 -22.06 4.57 -1.55
C ASN A 9 -21.33 5.61 -2.42
N GLN A 10 -20.49 6.44 -1.80
CA GLN A 10 -19.79 7.51 -2.50
C GLN A 10 -18.28 7.46 -2.31
N CYS A 11 -17.59 8.07 -3.27
CA CYS A 11 -16.17 8.32 -3.24
C CYS A 11 -15.85 9.44 -2.25
N THR A 12 -14.83 9.24 -1.44
CA THR A 12 -14.37 10.18 -0.42
C THR A 12 -13.30 11.11 -0.97
N PHE A 13 -12.36 10.57 -1.74
CA PHE A 13 -11.27 11.32 -2.36
C PHE A 13 -10.88 10.75 -3.71
N THR A 14 -10.16 11.55 -4.48
CA THR A 14 -9.59 11.16 -5.76
C THR A 14 -8.23 11.81 -5.99
N GLN A 15 -7.52 11.35 -7.00
CA GLN A 15 -6.26 11.92 -7.44
C GLN A 15 -6.31 11.97 -8.96
N ASP A 16 -6.15 13.16 -9.50
CA ASP A 16 -6.27 13.35 -10.94
C ASP A 16 -4.93 13.58 -11.64
N CYS A 17 -3.83 13.60 -10.90
CA CYS A 17 -2.51 13.78 -11.50
C CYS A 17 -1.52 12.70 -11.06
N PHE A 18 -0.44 12.60 -11.84
CA PHE A 18 0.58 11.58 -11.67
C PHE A 18 1.79 12.19 -10.96
N GLN A 19 2.11 11.71 -9.77
CA GLN A 19 3.27 12.18 -9.03
C GLN A 19 4.56 11.57 -9.59
N ASN A 20 5.43 12.41 -10.15
CA ASN A 20 6.79 12.03 -10.55
C ASN A 20 7.79 12.44 -9.46
N GLY A 21 8.21 11.49 -8.63
CA GLY A 21 9.16 11.77 -7.55
C GLY A 21 8.54 12.63 -6.44
N VAL A 22 9.23 13.66 -5.97
CA VAL A 22 8.79 14.53 -4.85
C VAL A 22 7.78 15.61 -5.26
N ASP A 23 7.02 15.41 -6.36
CA ASP A 23 6.08 16.42 -6.85
C ASP A 23 4.86 16.56 -5.95
N THR A 24 4.94 17.49 -5.00
CA THR A 24 3.88 17.83 -4.05
C THR A 24 2.60 18.39 -4.69
N ALA A 25 2.60 18.71 -5.99
CA ALA A 25 1.39 19.17 -6.68
C ALA A 25 0.35 18.06 -6.85
N CYS A 26 0.71 16.79 -6.60
CA CYS A 26 -0.14 15.63 -6.79
C CYS A 26 -0.72 14.99 -5.52
N THR A 27 -0.88 15.76 -4.45
CA THR A 27 -1.67 15.32 -3.30
C THR A 27 -3.13 15.06 -3.71
N PRO A 28 -3.71 13.92 -3.31
CA PRO A 28 -5.13 13.63 -3.50
C PRO A 28 -6.03 14.76 -2.96
N ARG A 29 -7.21 14.86 -3.55
CA ARG A 29 -8.22 15.87 -3.22
C ARG A 29 -9.50 15.21 -2.75
N GLU A 30 -10.18 15.90 -1.85
CA GLU A 30 -11.53 15.54 -1.44
C GLU A 30 -12.52 15.72 -2.60
N TYR A 31 -13.57 14.92 -2.62
CA TYR A 31 -14.75 15.23 -3.41
C TYR A 31 -15.57 16.31 -2.70
N THR A 32 -15.62 17.51 -3.29
CA THR A 32 -16.27 18.68 -2.70
C THR A 32 -17.79 18.69 -2.88
N ASP A 33 -18.32 17.87 -3.79
CA ASP A 33 -19.74 17.85 -4.13
C ASP A 33 -20.24 16.42 -4.39
N ARG A 34 -21.53 16.23 -4.14
CA ARG A 34 -22.17 14.91 -4.17
C ARG A 34 -22.19 14.29 -5.57
N GLU A 35 -22.27 15.10 -6.62
CA GLU A 35 -22.28 14.62 -8.00
C GLU A 35 -20.90 14.13 -8.45
N SER A 36 -19.82 14.81 -8.05
CA SER A 36 -18.46 14.35 -8.36
C SER A 36 -18.05 13.10 -7.58
N SER A 37 -18.66 12.84 -6.41
CA SER A 37 -18.40 11.66 -5.58
C SER A 37 -19.07 10.35 -6.07
N ALA A 38 -19.81 10.37 -7.17
CA ALA A 38 -20.43 9.16 -7.71
C ALA A 38 -19.37 8.23 -8.33
N PRO A 39 -19.42 6.90 -8.07
CA PRO A 39 -18.52 5.97 -8.72
C PRO A 39 -18.66 5.99 -10.25
N PHE A 40 -17.55 5.83 -10.94
CA PHE A 40 -17.47 5.90 -12.40
C PHE A 40 -16.64 4.74 -12.97
N PRO A 41 -16.85 4.37 -14.25
CA PRO A 41 -16.03 3.34 -14.89
C PRO A 41 -14.59 3.82 -15.08
N MET A 42 -13.61 2.94 -14.83
CA MET A 42 -12.19 3.18 -15.09
C MET A 42 -11.91 3.17 -16.60
N ASN A 43 -12.24 4.26 -17.29
CA ASN A 43 -12.06 4.42 -18.72
C ASN A 43 -11.55 5.83 -19.08
N ALA A 44 -11.33 6.09 -20.37
CA ALA A 44 -10.74 7.34 -20.86
C ALA A 44 -11.52 8.60 -20.43
N ALA A 45 -12.82 8.47 -20.16
CA ALA A 45 -13.66 9.62 -19.86
C ALA A 45 -13.40 10.20 -18.45
N HIS A 46 -12.79 9.42 -17.55
CA HIS A 46 -12.61 9.80 -16.14
C HIS A 46 -11.14 9.64 -15.73
N GLY A 47 -10.41 10.75 -15.77
CA GLY A 47 -9.01 10.83 -15.32
C GLY A 47 -8.12 11.74 -16.18
N PHE A 48 -8.43 11.92 -17.47
CA PHE A 48 -7.60 12.71 -18.40
C PHE A 48 -7.97 14.19 -18.47
N ASN A 49 -8.96 14.66 -17.70
CA ASN A 49 -9.38 16.06 -17.72
C ASN A 49 -8.47 16.99 -16.90
N VAL A 50 -7.37 16.50 -16.33
CA VAL A 50 -6.36 17.40 -15.79
C VAL A 50 -5.55 17.97 -16.94
N ALA A 51 -5.93 19.19 -17.28
CA ALA A 51 -5.27 20.11 -18.20
C ALA A 51 -3.84 20.52 -17.73
N HIS A 52 -3.03 19.58 -17.27
CA HIS A 52 -1.59 19.79 -17.07
C HIS A 52 -0.73 19.41 -18.27
N ASP A 53 -1.35 18.95 -19.36
CA ASP A 53 -0.69 18.90 -20.67
C ASP A 53 -1.33 19.91 -21.64
N THR A 54 -0.52 20.91 -21.98
CA THR A 54 -0.40 21.27 -23.39
C THR A 54 -0.27 19.97 -24.18
N ILE A 55 -1.33 19.64 -24.94
CA ILE A 55 -1.33 18.61 -25.97
C ILE A 55 -0.10 18.84 -26.84
N TRP A 56 0.87 17.94 -26.76
CA TRP A 56 2.13 18.05 -27.47
C TRP A 56 2.03 17.38 -28.84
N ASP A 57 2.60 18.02 -29.85
CA ASP A 57 2.38 17.79 -31.29
C ASP A 57 3.33 16.76 -31.94
N GLY A 58 4.10 16.02 -31.13
CA GLY A 58 4.88 14.88 -31.60
C GLY A 58 6.32 15.19 -32.08
N SER A 59 6.92 16.33 -31.74
CA SER A 59 8.30 16.63 -32.18
C SER A 59 9.40 16.15 -31.21
N MET A 60 9.85 14.89 -31.33
CA MET A 60 10.87 14.24 -30.48
C MET A 60 12.06 15.14 -30.06
N ALA A 61 12.34 15.24 -28.76
CA ALA A 61 13.61 15.74 -28.25
C ALA A 61 14.16 14.82 -27.14
N ASP A 62 15.30 14.21 -27.47
CA ASP A 62 16.27 13.49 -26.64
C ASP A 62 15.99 12.04 -26.20
N ALA A 63 16.52 11.10 -26.99
CA ALA A 63 16.60 9.67 -26.68
C ALA A 63 17.69 9.32 -25.64
N SER A 64 18.46 10.30 -25.16
CA SER A 64 19.65 10.07 -24.34
C SER A 64 19.39 9.97 -22.82
N SER A 65 18.21 10.37 -22.34
CA SER A 65 17.88 10.41 -20.90
C SER A 65 17.12 9.20 -20.37
N GLY A 66 16.62 8.30 -21.24
CA GLY A 66 15.77 7.17 -20.84
C GLY A 66 14.41 7.58 -20.24
N LEU A 67 14.07 8.87 -20.31
CA LEU A 67 12.82 9.46 -19.85
C LEU A 67 12.08 9.99 -21.08
N CYS A 68 10.80 9.67 -21.22
CA CYS A 68 9.96 10.38 -22.18
C CYS A 68 9.91 11.85 -21.74
N ALA A 69 10.06 12.79 -22.68
CA ALA A 69 10.10 14.22 -22.36
C ALA A 69 8.87 14.68 -21.54
N ARG A 70 7.72 14.00 -21.70
CA ARG A 70 6.63 13.89 -20.71
C ARG A 70 6.00 12.50 -20.79
N GLY A 71 5.59 11.96 -19.64
CA GLY A 71 5.04 10.61 -19.48
C GLY A 71 6.10 9.55 -19.11
N ARG A 72 5.65 8.34 -18.77
CA ARG A 72 6.57 7.21 -18.56
C ARG A 72 6.67 6.34 -19.82
N PRO A 73 7.85 5.74 -20.06
CA PRO A 73 7.91 4.59 -20.92
C PRO A 73 7.10 3.44 -20.31
N ASP A 74 6.48 2.63 -21.15
CA ASP A 74 5.89 1.35 -20.74
C ASP A 74 6.95 0.39 -20.18
N VAL A 75 6.53 -0.79 -19.75
CA VAL A 75 7.45 -1.81 -19.22
C VAL A 75 8.49 -2.29 -20.27
N GLN A 76 8.33 -1.89 -21.54
CA GLN A 76 9.25 -2.16 -22.66
C GLN A 76 10.05 -0.92 -23.10
N GLY A 77 9.98 0.22 -22.39
CA GLY A 77 10.75 1.41 -22.75
C GLY A 77 10.09 2.35 -23.76
N ARG A 78 8.83 2.12 -24.16
CA ARG A 78 8.14 2.91 -25.20
C ARG A 78 7.29 4.02 -24.60
N CYS A 79 7.39 5.23 -25.13
CA CYS A 79 6.56 6.35 -24.69
C CYS A 79 5.10 6.18 -25.13
N ILE A 80 4.17 6.35 -24.20
CA ILE A 80 2.72 6.26 -24.45
C ILE A 80 2.27 7.56 -25.14
N GLN A 81 1.92 7.48 -26.43
CA GLN A 81 1.60 8.67 -27.25
C GLN A 81 0.09 8.86 -27.54
N SER A 82 -0.76 7.83 -27.36
CA SER A 82 -2.22 7.96 -27.55
C SER A 82 -3.01 6.80 -26.93
N TRP A 83 -4.31 7.03 -26.70
CA TRP A 83 -5.29 6.10 -26.10
C TRP A 83 -5.81 5.06 -27.11
N ASP A 84 -4.92 4.29 -27.73
CA ASP A 84 -5.35 3.11 -28.50
C ASP A 84 -5.35 1.84 -27.63
N ALA A 85 -5.75 0.70 -28.19
CA ALA A 85 -5.79 -0.60 -27.51
C ALA A 85 -4.45 -1.03 -26.85
N SER A 86 -3.36 -0.29 -27.08
CA SER A 86 -2.06 -0.51 -26.44
C SER A 86 -2.02 -0.17 -24.95
N LEU A 87 -2.89 0.67 -24.40
CA LEU A 87 -2.75 1.12 -23.00
C LEU A 87 -3.09 0.04 -21.96
N ALA A 88 -4.07 -0.81 -22.24
CA ALA A 88 -4.28 -2.05 -21.47
C ALA A 88 -3.08 -3.00 -21.58
N ALA A 89 -2.29 -2.89 -22.67
CA ALA A 89 -1.02 -3.60 -22.81
C ALA A 89 0.14 -2.90 -22.09
N VAL A 90 0.01 -1.62 -21.70
CA VAL A 90 1.01 -0.86 -20.93
C VAL A 90 0.80 -1.02 -19.42
N ALA A 91 -0.44 -0.93 -18.94
CA ALA A 91 -0.78 -1.18 -17.55
C ALA A 91 -2.18 -1.81 -17.45
N PRO A 92 -2.29 -3.05 -16.95
CA PRO A 92 -3.59 -3.64 -16.69
C PRO A 92 -4.33 -2.89 -15.58
N ILE A 93 -5.66 -3.05 -15.55
CA ILE A 93 -6.48 -2.55 -14.44
C ILE A 93 -6.17 -3.38 -13.20
N MET A 94 -5.50 -2.81 -12.21
CA MET A 94 -5.07 -3.51 -11.00
C MET A 94 -6.22 -4.03 -10.15
N CYS A 95 -7.32 -3.29 -10.16
CA CYS A 95 -8.50 -3.56 -9.35
C CYS A 95 -9.69 -3.87 -10.27
N PRO A 96 -9.67 -5.00 -11.02
CA PRO A 96 -10.69 -5.31 -12.03
C PRO A 96 -12.10 -5.41 -11.43
N GLN A 97 -12.22 -5.76 -10.13
CA GLN A 97 -13.48 -5.78 -9.40
C GLN A 97 -14.19 -4.41 -9.36
N TYR A 98 -13.46 -3.31 -9.57
CA TYR A 98 -14.00 -1.95 -9.58
C TYR A 98 -13.98 -1.31 -10.97
N ALA A 99 -13.63 -2.04 -12.03
CA ALA A 99 -13.46 -1.48 -13.38
C ALA A 99 -14.72 -0.81 -13.94
N GLY A 100 -15.90 -1.38 -13.64
CA GLY A 100 -17.18 -0.87 -14.13
C GLY A 100 -17.76 0.29 -13.34
N ALA A 101 -17.37 0.43 -12.06
CA ALA A 101 -17.85 1.47 -11.16
C ALA A 101 -16.91 1.54 -9.94
N GLY A 102 -16.00 2.52 -9.94
CA GLY A 102 -15.03 2.74 -8.88
C GLY A 102 -14.78 4.22 -8.62
N CYS A 103 -14.00 4.49 -7.59
CA CYS A 103 -13.64 5.85 -7.16
C CYS A 103 -12.27 6.32 -7.67
N CYS A 104 -11.56 5.44 -8.39
CA CYS A 104 -10.24 5.73 -8.88
C CYS A 104 -10.24 6.04 -10.37
N THR A 105 -9.48 7.07 -10.73
CA THR A 105 -9.19 7.42 -12.13
C THR A 105 -8.26 6.40 -12.76
N TRP A 106 -8.14 6.43 -14.09
CA TRP A 106 -7.13 5.63 -14.77
C TRP A 106 -5.71 5.96 -14.26
N GLN A 107 -5.44 7.23 -13.96
CA GLN A 107 -4.15 7.72 -13.44
C GLN A 107 -3.83 7.07 -12.10
N GLN A 108 -4.82 6.99 -11.19
CA GLN A 108 -4.68 6.28 -9.93
C GLN A 108 -4.46 4.79 -10.14
N ASN A 109 -5.16 4.16 -11.09
CA ASN A 109 -4.90 2.76 -11.44
C ASN A 109 -3.46 2.54 -11.93
N TYR A 110 -2.93 3.46 -12.73
CA TYR A 110 -1.56 3.38 -13.22
C TYR A 110 -0.53 3.56 -12.09
N ALA A 111 -0.76 4.50 -11.18
CA ALA A 111 0.05 4.67 -9.97
C ALA A 111 0.02 3.40 -9.10
N LEU A 112 -1.18 2.84 -8.87
CA LEU A 112 -1.36 1.56 -8.20
C LEU A 112 -0.60 0.44 -8.90
N PHE A 113 -0.66 0.35 -10.24
CA PHE A 113 0.08 -0.68 -10.99
C PHE A 113 1.59 -0.61 -10.73
N GLN A 114 2.15 0.60 -10.71
CA GLN A 114 3.58 0.77 -10.43
C GLN A 114 3.93 0.42 -8.99
N ASN A 115 3.15 0.90 -8.03
CA ASN A 115 3.46 0.77 -6.61
C ASN A 115 3.18 -0.64 -6.08
N LEU A 116 2.06 -1.23 -6.51
CA LEU A 116 1.68 -2.59 -6.12
C LEU A 116 2.61 -3.64 -6.72
N ARG A 117 3.27 -3.36 -7.85
CA ARG A 117 4.32 -4.26 -8.36
C ARG A 117 5.43 -4.44 -7.33
N THR A 118 5.92 -3.36 -6.73
CA THR A 118 6.94 -3.43 -5.68
C THR A 118 6.43 -4.19 -4.46
N LEU A 119 5.15 -3.99 -4.08
CA LEU A 119 4.53 -4.76 -3.00
C LEU A 119 4.45 -6.26 -3.33
N VAL A 120 4.03 -6.63 -4.54
CA VAL A 120 3.92 -8.02 -4.97
C VAL A 120 5.30 -8.68 -5.03
N ASP A 121 6.31 -8.00 -5.56
CA ASP A 121 7.69 -8.50 -5.57
C ASP A 121 8.22 -8.72 -4.14
N SER A 122 7.88 -7.80 -3.23
CA SER A 122 8.29 -7.79 -1.83
C SER A 122 7.62 -8.88 -1.00
N PHE A 123 6.29 -8.96 -1.05
CA PHE A 123 5.49 -9.83 -0.21
C PHE A 123 5.10 -11.14 -0.87
N GLY A 124 5.17 -11.24 -2.20
CA GLY A 124 4.78 -12.41 -2.99
C GLY A 124 5.92 -13.08 -3.76
N GLY A 125 7.13 -12.50 -3.74
CA GLY A 125 8.30 -13.04 -4.43
C GLY A 125 8.89 -14.31 -3.80
N ALA A 126 10.16 -14.61 -4.11
CA ALA A 126 10.83 -15.85 -3.70
C ALA A 126 10.89 -16.07 -2.17
N THR A 127 10.82 -14.98 -1.40
CA THR A 127 10.84 -14.99 0.08
C THR A 127 9.50 -14.56 0.69
N GLY A 128 8.43 -14.63 -0.11
CA GLY A 128 7.11 -14.15 0.23
C GLY A 128 6.01 -15.22 0.13
N CYS A 129 4.77 -14.76 0.25
CA CYS A 129 3.54 -15.52 0.12
C CYS A 129 2.59 -14.75 -0.80
N LEU A 130 2.21 -15.35 -1.93
CA LEU A 130 1.32 -14.69 -2.90
C LEU A 130 -0.06 -14.39 -2.31
N ALA A 131 -0.55 -15.19 -1.36
CA ALA A 131 -1.78 -14.88 -0.63
C ALA A 131 -1.64 -13.59 0.21
N CYS A 132 -0.49 -13.35 0.85
CA CYS A 132 -0.23 -12.09 1.55
C CYS A 132 -0.24 -10.90 0.59
N ALA A 133 0.56 -10.97 -0.49
CA ALA A 133 0.61 -9.91 -1.48
C ALA A 133 -0.78 -9.60 -2.03
N ALA A 134 -1.56 -10.65 -2.32
CA ALA A 134 -2.92 -10.54 -2.76
C ALA A 134 -3.85 -9.79 -1.79
N ASN A 135 -3.81 -10.17 -0.52
CA ASN A 135 -4.63 -9.56 0.52
C ASN A 135 -4.30 -8.07 0.68
N LEU A 136 -3.01 -7.72 0.61
CA LEU A 136 -2.56 -6.33 0.64
C LEU A 136 -2.98 -5.55 -0.63
N VAL A 137 -2.88 -6.15 -1.82
CA VAL A 137 -3.38 -5.51 -3.05
C VAL A 137 -4.89 -5.27 -2.94
N ASN A 138 -5.66 -6.24 -2.47
CA ASN A 138 -7.10 -6.10 -2.27
C ASN A 138 -7.45 -4.96 -1.31
N LEU A 139 -6.70 -4.82 -0.21
CA LEU A 139 -6.83 -3.70 0.71
C LEU A 139 -6.62 -2.37 -0.02
N TRP A 140 -5.51 -2.20 -0.73
CA TRP A 140 -5.21 -0.97 -1.48
C TRP A 140 -6.22 -0.67 -2.58
N CYS A 141 -6.65 -1.69 -3.31
CA CYS A 141 -7.70 -1.58 -4.29
C CYS A 141 -9.00 -1.07 -3.67
N ALA A 142 -9.38 -1.57 -2.49
CA ALA A 142 -10.58 -1.08 -1.82
C ALA A 142 -10.41 0.39 -1.39
N LEU A 143 -9.32 0.70 -0.70
CA LEU A 143 -9.05 2.04 -0.17
C LEU A 143 -9.03 3.11 -1.25
N VAL A 144 -8.57 2.79 -2.46
CA VAL A 144 -8.41 3.78 -3.54
C VAL A 144 -9.56 3.72 -4.55
N CYS A 145 -10.05 2.53 -4.90
CA CYS A 145 -10.94 2.32 -6.04
C CYS A 145 -12.36 1.89 -5.69
N SER A 146 -12.65 1.46 -4.45
CA SER A 146 -13.98 0.93 -4.13
C SER A 146 -15.08 1.98 -4.32
N PRO A 147 -16.22 1.63 -4.92
CA PRO A 147 -17.37 2.54 -5.05
C PRO A 147 -18.00 2.92 -3.70
N GLN A 148 -17.66 2.21 -2.62
CA GLN A 148 -18.20 2.43 -1.28
C GLN A 148 -17.14 3.01 -0.33
N GLN A 149 -16.13 3.73 -0.86
CA GLN A 149 -15.03 4.29 -0.08
C GLN A 149 -15.52 5.07 1.16
N GLY A 150 -16.59 5.87 1.02
CA GLY A 150 -17.19 6.66 2.10
C GLY A 150 -17.85 5.86 3.22
N SER A 151 -18.00 4.54 3.09
CA SER A 151 -18.50 3.68 4.17
C SER A 151 -17.44 3.34 5.22
N TYR A 152 -16.15 3.52 4.91
CA TYR A 152 -15.04 3.17 5.80
C TYR A 152 -13.85 4.15 5.75
N VAL A 153 -13.84 5.12 4.83
CA VAL A 153 -12.86 6.21 4.80
C VAL A 153 -13.54 7.51 5.22
N THR A 154 -12.91 8.27 6.11
CA THR A 154 -13.37 9.60 6.53
C THR A 154 -12.21 10.57 6.52
N LEU A 155 -12.33 11.67 5.77
CA LEU A 155 -11.28 12.69 5.75
C LEU A 155 -11.23 13.44 7.09
N HIS A 156 -10.03 13.85 7.47
CA HIS A 156 -9.85 14.76 8.61
C HIS A 156 -10.37 16.17 8.28
N ASP A 157 -10.54 16.99 9.31
CA ASP A 157 -10.84 18.42 9.16
C ASP A 157 -9.76 19.23 9.91
N PRO A 158 -8.85 19.92 9.20
CA PRO A 158 -8.76 20.02 7.73
C PRO A 158 -8.27 18.70 7.09
N PRO A 159 -8.65 18.42 5.83
CA PRO A 159 -8.30 17.15 5.16
C PRO A 159 -6.83 17.07 4.78
N ARG A 160 -6.08 18.18 4.83
CA ARG A 160 -4.69 18.24 4.42
C ARG A 160 -3.81 18.74 5.55
N ALA A 161 -2.65 18.11 5.68
CA ALA A 161 -1.60 18.53 6.61
C ALA A 161 -0.23 18.44 5.96
N LEU A 162 0.73 19.15 6.54
CA LEU A 162 2.14 18.99 6.23
C LEU A 162 2.72 17.91 7.15
N MET A 163 3.38 16.92 6.58
CA MET A 163 4.07 15.85 7.31
C MET A 163 5.54 15.78 6.95
N ASP A 164 6.37 15.42 7.92
CA ASP A 164 7.79 15.25 7.69
C ASP A 164 8.04 14.06 6.73
N ASP A 165 8.89 14.26 5.73
CA ASP A 165 9.30 13.18 4.82
C ASP A 165 10.44 12.38 5.47
N ASP A 166 10.06 11.33 6.20
CA ASP A 166 11.01 10.43 6.87
C ASP A 166 11.94 9.70 5.88
N LEU A 167 11.58 9.59 4.59
CA LEU A 167 12.39 8.90 3.58
C LEU A 167 13.49 9.79 3.01
N THR A 168 13.20 11.06 2.75
CA THR A 168 14.19 11.97 2.13
C THR A 168 14.84 12.93 3.13
N GLY A 169 14.26 13.09 4.33
CA GLY A 169 14.67 14.10 5.31
C GLY A 169 14.49 15.54 4.81
N ALA A 170 13.72 15.73 3.73
CA ALA A 170 13.44 17.03 3.13
C ALA A 170 12.27 17.75 3.83
N ALA A 171 11.93 18.93 3.32
CA ALA A 171 10.82 19.76 3.82
C ALA A 171 9.49 18.99 3.82
N GLN A 172 8.58 19.41 4.72
CA GLN A 172 7.30 18.76 4.94
C GLN A 172 6.48 18.61 3.66
N LEU A 173 5.91 17.43 3.43
CA LEU A 173 5.07 17.11 2.29
C LEU A 173 3.59 17.32 2.62
N PRO A 174 2.80 17.92 1.72
CA PRO A 174 1.36 17.95 1.88
C PRO A 174 0.76 16.55 1.66
N VAL A 175 0.03 16.08 2.67
CA VAL A 175 -0.68 14.80 2.65
C VAL A 175 -2.18 15.01 2.88
N LEU A 176 -3.01 14.20 2.23
CA LEU A 176 -4.41 13.98 2.53
C LEU A 176 -4.49 13.03 3.73
N GLN A 177 -5.11 13.51 4.82
CA GLN A 177 -5.31 12.74 6.04
C GLN A 177 -6.70 12.15 6.06
N ALA A 178 -6.79 10.86 6.35
CA ALA A 178 -8.07 10.18 6.49
C ALA A 178 -8.02 9.06 7.52
N ASP A 179 -9.12 8.88 8.24
CA ASP A 179 -9.38 7.71 9.06
C ASP A 179 -9.93 6.58 8.19
N VAL A 180 -9.43 5.37 8.41
CA VAL A 180 -9.86 4.15 7.74
C VAL A 180 -10.33 3.17 8.80
N VAL A 181 -11.58 2.75 8.70
CA VAL A 181 -12.16 1.72 9.57
C VAL A 181 -12.03 0.36 8.90
N LEU A 182 -11.29 -0.55 9.53
CA LEU A 182 -11.21 -1.95 9.10
C LEU A 182 -11.97 -2.86 10.07
N ASP A 183 -12.51 -3.95 9.56
CA ASP A 183 -12.98 -5.07 10.37
C ASP A 183 -11.76 -5.75 11.04
N ALA A 184 -11.85 -6.02 12.34
CA ALA A 184 -10.71 -6.57 13.08
C ALA A 184 -10.32 -7.98 12.62
N ASP A 185 -11.29 -8.83 12.29
CA ASP A 185 -11.03 -10.20 11.81
C ASP A 185 -10.38 -10.16 10.43
N TYR A 186 -10.85 -9.27 9.56
CA TYR A 186 -10.21 -9.01 8.27
C TYR A 186 -8.74 -8.58 8.45
N ALA A 187 -8.48 -7.58 9.29
CA ALA A 187 -7.13 -7.08 9.54
C ALA A 187 -6.20 -8.18 10.09
N CYS A 188 -6.72 -9.02 10.98
CA CYS A 188 -5.98 -10.16 11.51
C CYS A 188 -5.68 -11.21 10.46
N ALA A 189 -6.64 -11.58 9.62
CA ALA A 189 -6.43 -12.55 8.57
C ALA A 189 -5.41 -12.04 7.52
N VAL A 190 -5.44 -10.74 7.17
CA VAL A 190 -4.40 -10.12 6.33
C VAL A 190 -3.03 -10.26 6.99
N PHE A 191 -2.91 -9.89 8.27
CA PHE A 191 -1.66 -9.99 9.01
C PHE A 191 -1.13 -11.42 9.09
N GLU A 192 -1.98 -12.38 9.43
CA GLU A 192 -1.59 -13.79 9.55
C GLU A 192 -1.03 -14.33 8.24
N SER A 193 -1.64 -13.95 7.11
CA SER A 193 -1.13 -14.31 5.78
C SER A 193 0.27 -13.76 5.49
N CYS A 194 0.63 -12.63 6.10
CA CYS A 194 1.87 -11.89 5.86
C CYS A 194 2.95 -12.08 6.94
N SER A 195 2.57 -12.49 8.14
CA SER A 195 3.40 -12.42 9.36
C SER A 195 4.72 -13.20 9.30
N ALA A 196 4.81 -14.21 8.44
CA ALA A 196 6.01 -15.02 8.25
C ALA A 196 6.79 -14.69 6.97
N THR A 197 6.32 -13.72 6.17
CA THR A 197 7.11 -13.24 5.02
C THR A 197 8.41 -12.62 5.50
N ALA A 198 9.48 -12.71 4.70
CA ALA A 198 10.79 -12.21 5.12
C ALA A 198 10.77 -10.71 5.49
N ILE A 199 9.96 -9.91 4.80
CA ILE A 199 9.85 -8.47 5.04
C ILE A 199 9.09 -8.17 6.34
N ALA A 200 7.94 -8.80 6.56
CA ALA A 200 7.18 -8.60 7.79
C ALA A 200 7.96 -9.15 9.00
N GLY A 201 8.62 -10.30 8.85
CA GLY A 201 9.41 -10.92 9.91
C GLY A 201 10.70 -10.16 10.26
N ALA A 202 11.32 -9.48 9.29
CA ALA A 202 12.54 -8.68 9.53
C ALA A 202 12.25 -7.31 10.15
N SER A 203 11.04 -6.77 9.98
CA SER A 203 10.67 -5.45 10.49
C SER A 203 9.93 -5.56 11.82
N THR A 204 10.50 -5.00 12.89
CA THR A 204 9.81 -4.90 14.19
C THR A 204 8.51 -4.10 14.11
N ALA A 205 8.43 -3.14 13.18
CA ALA A 205 7.23 -2.34 12.94
C ALA A 205 6.06 -3.18 12.38
N MET A 206 6.31 -4.33 11.76
CA MET A 206 5.28 -5.17 11.11
C MET A 206 4.91 -6.43 11.91
N GLN A 207 5.29 -6.52 13.18
CA GLN A 207 5.08 -7.74 14.01
C GLN A 207 3.65 -7.89 14.56
N SER A 208 2.77 -6.95 14.27
CA SER A 208 1.34 -7.00 14.63
C SER A 208 0.49 -6.59 13.43
N ALA A 209 -0.81 -6.91 13.47
CA ALA A 209 -1.74 -6.48 12.43
C ALA A 209 -1.80 -4.95 12.30
N VAL A 210 -1.89 -4.27 13.44
CA VAL A 210 -1.86 -2.80 13.48
C VAL A 210 -0.55 -2.27 12.90
N GLY A 211 0.60 -2.83 13.31
CA GLY A 211 1.91 -2.37 12.85
C GLY A 211 2.14 -2.60 11.36
N LEU A 212 1.81 -3.78 10.84
CA LEU A 212 1.88 -4.08 9.41
C LEU A 212 1.02 -3.11 8.60
N LEU A 213 -0.24 -2.93 8.98
CA LEU A 213 -1.18 -2.10 8.24
C LEU A 213 -0.85 -0.60 8.38
N GLN A 214 -0.42 -0.13 9.56
CA GLN A 214 0.08 1.23 9.72
C GLN A 214 1.31 1.47 8.84
N PHE A 215 2.23 0.51 8.78
CA PHE A 215 3.37 0.62 7.88
C PHE A 215 2.89 0.80 6.43
N GLN A 216 2.02 -0.08 5.93
CA GLN A 216 1.49 0.06 4.58
C GLN A 216 0.87 1.46 4.36
N LEU A 217 -0.03 1.86 5.24
CA LEU A 217 -0.89 3.01 5.05
C LEU A 217 -0.27 4.38 5.36
N GLN A 218 0.88 4.41 6.04
CA GLN A 218 1.52 5.65 6.48
C GLN A 218 2.89 5.86 5.83
N THR A 219 3.61 4.81 5.46
CA THR A 219 4.99 4.98 4.95
C THR A 219 5.07 5.26 3.45
N GLY A 220 4.00 5.79 2.85
CA GLY A 220 4.00 6.36 1.49
C GLY A 220 4.44 5.42 0.36
N ALA A 221 4.59 4.11 0.62
CA ALA A 221 5.15 3.17 -0.34
C ALA A 221 4.19 2.90 -1.51
N ILE A 222 2.89 3.13 -1.28
CA ILE A 222 1.83 2.94 -2.28
C ILE A 222 0.96 4.19 -2.43
N GLY A 223 0.59 4.82 -1.33
CA GLY A 223 -0.07 6.12 -1.35
C GLY A 223 0.97 7.24 -1.44
N HIS A 224 0.95 8.03 -2.52
CA HIS A 224 1.77 9.22 -2.61
C HIS A 224 0.91 10.44 -2.25
N GLY A 225 1.14 10.97 -1.06
CA GLY A 225 0.35 12.08 -0.54
C GLY A 225 -0.92 11.64 0.20
N GLU A 226 -1.15 10.36 0.45
CA GLU A 226 -2.13 9.90 1.45
C GLU A 226 -1.44 9.52 2.76
N TYR A 227 -2.09 9.83 3.87
CA TYR A 227 -1.70 9.36 5.19
C TYR A 227 -2.94 8.86 5.92
N PHE A 228 -3.09 7.52 6.01
CA PHE A 228 -4.27 6.93 6.63
C PHE A 228 -4.03 6.55 8.09
N TYR A 229 -4.99 6.90 8.93
CA TYR A 229 -5.09 6.50 10.32
C TYR A 229 -6.03 5.31 10.44
N LEU A 230 -5.55 4.24 11.07
CA LEU A 230 -6.35 3.03 11.24
C LEU A 230 -7.23 3.09 12.48
N ALA A 231 -8.48 2.72 12.30
CA ALA A 231 -9.44 2.38 13.33
C ALA A 231 -10.04 1.00 13.06
N PHE A 232 -10.53 0.34 14.11
CA PHE A 232 -11.15 -0.97 14.01
C PHE A 232 -12.55 -0.97 14.62
N ASP A 233 -13.43 -1.80 14.07
CA ASP A 233 -14.79 -2.06 14.57
C ASP A 233 -15.67 -0.81 14.73
N GLY A 234 -15.59 0.11 13.76
CA GLY A 234 -16.47 1.29 13.70
C GLY A 234 -16.13 2.40 14.69
N ARG A 235 -14.98 2.34 15.38
CA ARG A 235 -14.53 3.37 16.33
C ARG A 235 -13.66 4.46 15.70
N ALA A 236 -13.98 4.89 14.48
CA ALA A 236 -13.40 6.13 13.93
C ALA A 236 -14.08 7.33 14.60
N ALA A 237 -13.58 7.73 15.78
CA ALA A 237 -13.82 9.08 16.26
C ALA A 237 -12.50 9.85 16.19
N PRO A 238 -12.52 11.14 15.80
CA PRO A 238 -11.30 11.96 15.72
C PRO A 238 -10.56 12.09 17.06
N ASN A 239 -11.20 11.70 18.17
CA ASN A 239 -10.64 11.62 19.52
C ASN A 239 -10.74 10.22 20.16
N ALA A 240 -11.17 9.18 19.42
CA ALA A 240 -11.08 7.82 19.94
C ALA A 240 -9.60 7.52 20.13
N THR A 241 -9.22 7.11 21.34
CA THR A 241 -7.92 6.50 21.60
C THR A 241 -7.67 5.47 20.52
N ARG A 242 -6.72 5.79 19.60
CA ARG A 242 -6.31 4.95 18.47
C ARG A 242 -6.25 3.53 18.97
N SER A 243 -7.06 2.64 18.41
CA SER A 243 -7.16 1.28 18.93
C SER A 243 -5.85 0.56 18.62
N HIS A 244 -4.89 0.66 19.54
CA HIS A 244 -3.58 0.04 19.46
C HIS A 244 -3.64 -1.47 19.69
N ASP A 245 -4.82 -2.02 19.98
CA ASP A 245 -4.97 -3.37 20.54
C ASP A 245 -5.94 -4.21 19.69
N VAL A 246 -5.61 -4.39 18.40
CA VAL A 246 -6.15 -5.53 17.64
C VAL A 246 -5.30 -6.73 17.99
N ARG A 247 -5.83 -7.59 18.86
CA ARG A 247 -5.19 -8.86 19.22
C ARG A 247 -5.78 -9.96 18.36
N CYS A 248 -4.95 -10.47 17.45
CA CYS A 248 -5.38 -11.59 16.62
C CYS A 248 -5.47 -12.87 17.46
N PRO A 249 -6.49 -13.72 17.27
CA PRO A 249 -6.74 -14.89 18.13
C PRO A 249 -5.53 -15.81 18.26
N HIS A 250 -4.70 -15.90 17.22
CA HIS A 250 -3.49 -16.73 17.21
C HIS A 250 -2.28 -16.11 17.93
N GLN A 251 -2.36 -14.86 18.42
CA GLN A 251 -1.38 -14.26 19.33
C GLN A 251 -1.66 -14.57 20.81
N LEU A 252 -2.77 -15.24 21.15
CA LEU A 252 -3.18 -15.49 22.54
C LEU A 252 -2.42 -16.62 23.25
N VAL A 253 -1.38 -17.18 22.66
CA VAL A 253 -0.52 -18.13 23.38
C VAL A 253 0.52 -17.34 24.18
N GLN A 254 0.23 -17.15 25.47
CA GLN A 254 1.08 -16.60 26.56
C GLN A 254 0.77 -15.17 27.07
N ARG A 255 -0.48 -14.91 27.44
CA ARG A 255 -0.72 -14.03 28.60
C ARG A 255 -2.02 -14.41 29.32
N GLU A 256 -2.03 -15.62 29.90
CA GLU A 256 -2.85 -15.86 31.09
C GLU A 256 -2.23 -15.02 32.21
N ASP A 257 -2.72 -13.80 32.42
CA ASP A 257 -2.63 -13.02 33.67
C ASP A 257 -3.05 -11.56 33.37
N ALA A 258 -4.36 -11.31 33.33
CA ALA A 258 -5.01 -10.05 33.73
C ALA A 258 -6.47 -10.01 33.22
N GLU A 259 -7.34 -10.84 33.79
CA GLU A 259 -8.77 -10.65 33.66
C GLU A 259 -9.19 -9.59 34.70
N GLN A 260 -9.28 -8.32 34.29
CA GLN A 260 -9.90 -7.28 35.10
C GLN A 260 -11.20 -6.85 34.42
N SER A 261 -12.27 -7.54 34.83
CA SER A 261 -13.65 -7.28 34.42
C SER A 261 -14.04 -5.86 34.82
N THR A 262 -14.06 -4.95 33.84
CA THR A 262 -14.76 -3.68 33.95
C THR A 262 -16.01 -3.80 33.09
N GLN A 263 -17.18 -3.69 33.73
CA GLN A 263 -18.47 -3.59 33.03
C GLN A 263 -18.43 -2.36 32.13
N ALA A 264 -18.25 -2.58 30.84
CA ALA A 264 -18.32 -1.55 29.82
C ALA A 264 -19.78 -1.09 29.66
N LEU A 265 -20.00 0.22 29.75
CA LEU A 265 -21.23 0.87 29.30
C LEU A 265 -21.55 0.41 27.85
N PRO A 266 -22.83 0.27 27.47
CA PRO A 266 -23.19 -0.08 26.10
C PRO A 266 -22.55 0.93 25.16
N ALA A 267 -21.61 0.46 24.34
CA ALA A 267 -20.95 1.28 23.36
C ALA A 267 -22.01 1.82 22.39
N PRO A 268 -21.93 3.09 21.97
CA PRO A 268 -22.79 3.60 20.90
C PRO A 268 -22.64 2.70 19.67
N GLU A 269 -23.73 2.47 18.94
CA GLU A 269 -23.70 1.68 17.71
C GLU A 269 -22.62 2.24 16.77
N PRO A 270 -21.79 1.36 16.17
CA PRO A 270 -20.74 1.79 15.27
C PRO A 270 -21.37 2.55 14.10
N GLN A 271 -20.96 3.81 13.90
CA GLN A 271 -21.44 4.64 12.80
C GLN A 271 -20.94 4.16 11.43
N TYR A 272 -19.93 3.29 11.41
CA TYR A 272 -19.27 2.77 10.21
C TYR A 272 -19.13 1.26 10.28
N SER A 273 -19.51 0.57 9.21
CA SER A 273 -19.14 -0.83 9.01
C SER A 273 -17.68 -0.87 8.58
N GLY A 274 -16.81 -1.48 9.40
CA GLY A 274 -15.41 -1.65 9.03
C GLY A 274 -15.29 -2.38 7.68
N PHE A 275 -14.36 -1.92 6.84
CA PHE A 275 -14.09 -2.57 5.57
C PHE A 275 -13.65 -4.01 5.80
N LYS A 276 -14.23 -4.92 5.00
CA LYS A 276 -13.79 -6.29 4.87
C LYS A 276 -14.02 -6.80 3.46
N THR A 277 -13.18 -7.73 3.07
CA THR A 277 -13.32 -8.54 1.87
C THR A 277 -12.82 -9.94 2.18
N ASP A 278 -13.08 -10.89 1.30
CA ASP A 278 -12.52 -12.23 1.40
C ASP A 278 -10.99 -12.17 1.42
N VAL A 279 -10.41 -12.89 2.39
CA VAL A 279 -8.97 -13.00 2.59
C VAL A 279 -8.52 -14.34 2.03
N LEU A 280 -7.54 -14.31 1.13
CA LEU A 280 -6.89 -15.53 0.66
C LEU A 280 -6.07 -16.13 1.79
N GLN A 281 -6.40 -17.37 2.12
CA GLN A 281 -5.66 -18.19 3.08
C GLN A 281 -4.35 -18.69 2.46
N CYS A 282 -3.40 -19.09 3.29
CA CYS A 282 -2.07 -19.48 2.81
C CYS A 282 -2.01 -20.82 2.09
N ASP A 283 -2.98 -21.69 2.38
CA ASP A 283 -3.22 -22.97 1.73
C ASP A 283 -4.13 -22.84 0.49
N SER A 284 -4.62 -21.63 0.18
CA SER A 284 -5.40 -21.39 -1.03
C SER A 284 -4.57 -21.76 -2.26
N TYR A 285 -4.99 -22.78 -2.98
CA TYR A 285 -4.43 -23.10 -4.29
C TYR A 285 -5.15 -22.26 -5.34
N TRP A 286 -4.39 -21.42 -6.03
CA TRP A 286 -4.89 -20.75 -7.22
C TRP A 286 -4.63 -21.62 -8.45
N TYR A 287 -5.69 -22.18 -9.03
CA TYR A 287 -5.55 -23.04 -10.20
C TYR A 287 -5.16 -22.22 -11.45
N PRO A 288 -4.12 -22.62 -12.20
CA PRO A 288 -3.89 -22.13 -13.54
C PRO A 288 -5.06 -22.55 -14.43
N GLY A 289 -5.98 -21.63 -14.70
CA GLY A 289 -7.20 -21.88 -15.47
C GLY A 289 -8.48 -21.25 -14.90
N SER A 290 -8.44 -20.63 -13.71
CA SER A 290 -9.51 -19.71 -13.32
C SER A 290 -9.54 -18.51 -14.28
N ASP A 291 -10.72 -18.09 -14.72
CA ASP A 291 -10.88 -17.01 -15.72
C ASP A 291 -10.41 -15.62 -15.23
N SER A 292 -10.00 -15.48 -13.97
CA SER A 292 -9.59 -14.19 -13.40
C SER A 292 -8.57 -14.38 -12.27
N PRO A 293 -7.24 -14.31 -12.49
CA PRO A 293 -6.30 -14.25 -11.36
C PRO A 293 -6.74 -13.12 -10.40
N PRO A 294 -6.52 -13.24 -9.09
CA PRO A 294 -7.03 -12.24 -8.15
C PRO A 294 -6.45 -10.84 -8.42
N PHE A 295 -5.32 -10.74 -9.15
CA PHE A 295 -4.75 -9.49 -9.68
C PHE A 295 -4.10 -9.73 -11.05
N PRO A 296 -4.14 -8.76 -11.98
CA PRO A 296 -3.64 -8.96 -13.34
C PRO A 296 -2.11 -8.87 -13.52
N TYR A 297 -1.29 -8.61 -12.50
CA TYR A 297 0.18 -8.56 -12.67
C TYR A 297 1.00 -8.61 -11.35
N PRO A 298 2.13 -9.37 -11.27
CA PRO A 298 2.31 -10.75 -11.78
C PRO A 298 2.92 -11.71 -10.72
N PRO A 299 2.76 -13.05 -10.87
CA PRO A 299 3.69 -13.84 -11.69
C PRO A 299 3.00 -14.74 -12.73
N PRO A 300 3.73 -15.25 -13.74
CA PRO A 300 3.20 -16.17 -14.75
C PRO A 300 2.49 -17.37 -14.10
N GLN A 301 1.34 -17.75 -14.67
CA GLN A 301 0.38 -18.72 -14.10
C GLN A 301 0.94 -20.11 -13.74
N GLN A 302 2.18 -20.44 -14.09
CA GLN A 302 2.71 -21.79 -13.92
C GLN A 302 3.27 -22.07 -12.51
N THR A 303 3.32 -21.09 -11.60
CA THR A 303 3.89 -21.27 -10.25
C THR A 303 3.17 -20.50 -9.14
N LEU A 304 1.85 -20.37 -9.20
CA LEU A 304 1.05 -20.06 -8.01
C LEU A 304 0.95 -21.31 -7.12
N THR A 305 2.11 -21.72 -6.58
CA THR A 305 2.18 -22.69 -5.49
C THR A 305 1.62 -22.03 -4.22
N SER A 306 0.82 -22.78 -3.46
CA SER A 306 0.46 -22.45 -2.07
C SER A 306 1.67 -21.89 -1.33
N CYS A 307 1.45 -20.94 -0.42
CA CYS A 307 2.56 -20.35 0.33
C CYS A 307 3.36 -21.43 1.05
N SER A 308 4.69 -21.30 1.07
CA SER A 308 5.50 -22.24 1.84
C SER A 308 5.26 -22.00 3.33
N CYS A 309 5.35 -23.06 4.14
CA CYS A 309 5.25 -22.99 5.60
C CYS A 309 6.25 -21.96 6.20
N GLY A 310 7.40 -21.75 5.56
CA GLY A 310 8.39 -20.76 5.99
C GLY A 310 7.92 -19.31 5.84
N TYR A 311 6.99 -19.04 4.92
CA TYR A 311 6.49 -17.68 4.63
C TYR A 311 5.03 -17.47 4.99
N CYS A 312 4.30 -18.53 5.29
CA CYS A 312 3.04 -18.46 6.01
C CYS A 312 2.82 -19.66 6.94
N LYS A 313 2.62 -19.37 8.23
CA LYS A 313 2.43 -20.40 9.27
C LYS A 313 1.20 -21.27 9.04
N ALA A 314 0.12 -20.71 8.49
CA ALA A 314 -1.11 -21.46 8.22
C ALA A 314 -0.92 -22.55 7.15
N ALA A 315 0.11 -22.44 6.29
CA ALA A 315 0.43 -23.45 5.30
C ALA A 315 1.21 -24.65 5.87
N CYS A 316 1.64 -24.61 7.13
CA CYS A 316 2.27 -25.75 7.79
C CYS A 316 1.19 -26.80 8.10
N SER A 317 1.21 -27.94 7.41
CA SER A 317 0.30 -29.07 7.62
C SER A 317 0.39 -29.58 9.07
N GLY A 318 -0.51 -29.08 9.93
CA GLY A 318 -0.65 -29.55 11.31
C GLY A 318 -0.82 -28.52 12.42
N GLY A 319 -1.08 -27.22 12.15
CA GLY A 319 -1.56 -26.28 13.18
C GLY A 319 -0.70 -26.17 14.46
N GLY A 320 0.60 -26.49 14.38
CA GLY A 320 1.51 -26.47 15.50
C GLY A 320 2.19 -25.11 15.61
N GLY A 321 1.68 -24.26 16.50
CA GLY A 321 2.22 -22.94 16.80
C GLY A 321 3.66 -22.99 17.32
N GLY A 322 4.63 -22.84 16.41
CA GLY A 322 5.98 -22.38 16.74
C GLY A 322 6.04 -20.87 16.62
N ALA A 323 5.69 -20.14 17.68
CA ALA A 323 5.82 -18.69 17.71
C ALA A 323 7.29 -18.29 17.86
N ALA A 324 7.85 -17.63 16.85
CA ALA A 324 8.96 -16.71 17.07
C ALA A 324 8.40 -15.51 17.82
N PHE A 325 8.66 -15.44 19.13
CA PHE A 325 8.23 -14.39 20.02
C PHE A 325 9.17 -13.19 19.89
N VAL A 326 8.65 -12.01 19.56
CA VAL A 326 9.35 -10.73 19.76
C VAL A 326 8.45 -9.89 20.66
N PRO A 327 8.91 -9.49 21.87
CA PRO A 327 8.08 -8.78 22.83
C PRO A 327 7.58 -7.44 22.27
N ALA A 328 6.27 -7.22 22.41
CA ALA A 328 5.61 -5.97 22.09
C ALA A 328 5.81 -4.96 23.23
N ASP A 329 6.99 -4.34 23.29
CA ASP A 329 7.22 -3.16 24.12
C ASP A 329 7.47 -1.94 23.20
N ASN A 330 6.42 -1.12 23.07
CA ASN A 330 6.32 0.17 22.37
C ASN A 330 6.38 0.16 20.83
N PRO A 331 5.61 1.02 20.14
CA PRO A 331 5.83 1.29 18.72
C PRO A 331 7.23 1.89 18.56
N ILE A 332 8.13 1.04 18.09
CA ILE A 332 9.52 1.38 17.84
C ILE A 332 9.53 2.28 16.58
N PRO A 333 10.11 3.51 16.62
CA PRO A 333 10.26 4.32 15.41
C PRO A 333 10.97 3.50 14.33
N ILE A 334 10.54 3.64 13.06
CA ILE A 334 11.01 2.87 11.88
C ILE A 334 12.55 2.72 11.84
N MET A 335 13.23 3.72 12.39
CA MET A 335 14.67 3.84 12.56
C MET A 335 15.34 2.79 13.46
N ASN A 336 14.67 2.22 14.46
CA ASN A 336 15.28 1.30 15.43
C ASN A 336 15.38 -0.16 14.93
N GLY A 337 14.75 -0.50 13.80
CA GLY A 337 14.99 -1.77 13.10
C GLY A 337 16.22 -1.76 12.18
N PHE A 338 16.83 -0.58 11.98
CA PHE A 338 17.94 -0.37 11.06
C PHE A 338 19.26 -0.39 11.85
N ASN A 339 20.11 -1.39 11.64
CA ASN A 339 21.44 -1.42 12.27
C ASN A 339 22.35 -0.39 11.59
N TYR A 340 22.29 0.86 12.05
CA TYR A 340 23.10 1.97 11.52
C TYR A 340 24.59 1.67 11.49
N GLY A 341 25.09 0.93 12.48
CA GLY A 341 26.50 0.54 12.54
C GLY A 341 26.89 -0.36 11.37
N LEU A 342 26.06 -1.36 11.06
CA LEU A 342 26.31 -2.27 9.94
C LEU A 342 26.23 -1.53 8.60
N VAL A 343 25.19 -0.72 8.40
CA VAL A 343 24.99 0.02 7.15
C VAL A 343 26.10 1.05 6.95
N ALA A 344 26.42 1.85 7.97
CA ALA A 344 27.55 2.79 7.91
C ALA A 344 28.88 2.06 7.64
N GLY A 345 29.09 0.89 8.24
CA GLY A 345 30.27 0.06 7.99
C GLY A 345 30.39 -0.39 6.54
N VAL A 346 29.29 -0.86 5.93
CA VAL A 346 29.25 -1.27 4.52
C VAL A 346 29.53 -0.08 3.60
N TYR A 347 28.88 1.07 3.81
CA TYR A 347 29.12 2.26 2.99
C TYR A 347 30.54 2.80 3.13
N ALA A 348 31.11 2.79 4.34
CA ALA A 348 32.51 3.17 4.57
C ALA A 348 33.48 2.24 3.83
N ALA A 349 33.22 0.93 3.83
CA ALA A 349 34.03 -0.05 3.09
C ALA A 349 33.96 0.18 1.57
N VAL A 350 32.77 0.43 1.02
CA VAL A 350 32.58 0.75 -0.41
C VAL A 350 33.33 2.02 -0.80
N ALA A 351 33.25 3.06 0.03
CA ALA A 351 33.97 4.31 -0.19
C ALA A 351 35.49 4.12 -0.16
N ALA A 352 36.00 3.36 0.83
CA ALA A 352 37.43 3.06 0.95
C ALA A 352 37.95 2.25 -0.25
N LEU A 353 37.22 1.23 -0.69
CA LEU A 353 37.58 0.41 -1.85
C LEU A 353 37.58 1.24 -3.14
N SER A 354 36.59 2.12 -3.31
CA SER A 354 36.50 3.01 -4.46
C SER A 354 37.66 4.00 -4.50
N ALA A 355 38.04 4.57 -3.35
CA ALA A 355 39.23 5.42 -3.24
C ALA A 355 40.53 4.66 -3.56
N ALA A 356 40.67 3.42 -3.06
CA ALA A 356 41.83 2.57 -3.35
C ALA A 356 41.96 2.26 -4.85
N VAL A 357 40.86 1.93 -5.53
CA VAL A 357 40.83 1.69 -6.99
C VAL A 357 41.24 2.94 -7.76
N LEU A 358 40.75 4.13 -7.36
CA LEU A 358 41.13 5.40 -7.99
C LEU A 358 42.62 5.72 -7.81
N LEU A 359 43.17 5.47 -6.62
CA LEU A 359 44.60 5.66 -6.34
C LEU A 359 45.47 4.68 -7.13
N ALA A 360 45.06 3.41 -7.23
CA ALA A 360 45.75 2.41 -8.02
C ALA A 360 45.78 2.80 -9.51
N ARG A 361 44.64 3.24 -10.07
CA ARG A 361 44.57 3.73 -11.47
C ARG A 361 45.50 4.91 -11.72
N ARG A 362 45.56 5.89 -10.79
CA ARG A 362 46.46 7.05 -10.91
C ARG A 362 47.94 6.67 -10.87
N ARG A 363 48.30 5.60 -10.16
CA ARG A 363 49.69 5.09 -10.15
C ARG A 363 50.03 4.40 -11.46
N SER A 364 49.12 3.58 -11.99
CA SER A 364 49.32 2.90 -13.28
C SER A 364 49.41 3.87 -14.46
N SER A 365 48.73 5.02 -14.43
CA SER A 365 48.81 6.02 -15.51
C SER A 365 50.08 6.88 -15.49
N ARG A 366 50.92 6.77 -14.45
CA ARG A 366 52.17 7.52 -14.31
C ARG A 366 53.41 6.66 -14.58
N ALA A 367 53.24 5.35 -14.73
CA ALA A 367 54.28 4.39 -15.11
C ALA A 367 54.25 4.19 -16.64
#